data_AF-A0AAW1YH72-F1
#
_entry.id   AF-A0AAW1YH72-F1
#
_cell.length_a   1.000
_cell.length_b   1.000
_cell.length_c   1.000
_cell.angle_alpha   90.00
_cell.angle_beta   90.00
_cell.angle_gamma   90.00
#
_symmetry.space_group_name_H-M   'P 1'
#
loop_
_entity.id
_entity.type
_entity.pdbx_description
1 polymer ?
#
loop_
_entity_poly.entity_id
_entity_poly.type
_entity_poly.pdbx_seq_one_letter_code
_entity_poly.pdbx_strand_id
1 'polypeptide(L)'
;MIMMKFLSRLFAFSLILSSSYAGVQDSCVADYTASQGPAGYSCENPENVTVNDFVYSAPGVPGNTSIMIKTGITTAISSQFPGLHGIGLSLALAC
;
A
#
# COMPACT_ATOMS: atom_id res chain seq x y z
N MET A 1 -1.84 -12.00 46.37
CA MET A 1 -1.54 -12.76 45.13
C MET A 1 -2.64 -12.65 44.06
N ILE A 2 -3.93 -12.67 44.43
CA ILE A 2 -5.06 -12.48 43.49
C ILE A 2 -5.05 -11.09 42.80
N MET A 3 -4.77 -10.03 43.55
CA MET A 3 -4.78 -8.64 43.06
C MET A 3 -3.73 -8.42 41.95
N MET A 4 -2.53 -8.97 42.12
CA MET A 4 -1.42 -8.86 41.14
C MET A 4 -1.73 -9.60 39.83
N LYS A 5 -2.43 -10.74 39.91
CA LYS A 5 -2.90 -11.47 38.73
C LYS A 5 -3.98 -10.71 37.97
N PHE A 6 -4.85 -9.99 38.68
CA PHE A 6 -5.87 -9.15 38.08
C PHE A 6 -5.26 -7.95 37.34
N LEU A 7 -4.29 -7.29 37.98
CA LEU A 7 -3.55 -6.17 37.39
C LEU A 7 -2.79 -6.59 36.12
N SER A 8 -2.14 -7.76 36.16
CA SER A 8 -1.41 -8.31 35.01
C SER A 8 -2.33 -8.64 33.82
N ARG A 9 -3.54 -9.16 34.08
CA ARG A 9 -4.52 -9.42 33.02
C ARG A 9 -5.07 -8.15 32.38
N LEU A 10 -5.34 -7.11 33.20
CA LEU A 10 -5.75 -5.80 32.70
C LEU A 10 -4.67 -5.15 31.83
N PHE A 11 -3.40 -5.25 32.24
CA PHE A 11 -2.26 -4.74 31.47
C PHE A 11 -2.09 -5.48 30.13
N ALA A 12 -2.18 -6.81 30.13
CA ALA A 12 -2.12 -7.60 28.90
C ALA A 12 -3.28 -7.26 27.94
N PHE A 13 -4.50 -7.06 28.45
CA PHE A 13 -5.65 -6.69 27.63
C PHE A 13 -5.51 -5.30 27.01
N SER A 14 -4.96 -4.34 27.76
CA SER A 14 -4.63 -2.99 27.27
C SER A 14 -3.59 -3.01 26.13
N LEU A 15 -2.56 -3.85 26.25
CA LEU A 15 -1.55 -4.02 25.18
C LEU A 15 -2.17 -4.58 23.90
N ILE A 16 -3.08 -5.55 24.00
CA ILE A 16 -3.76 -6.14 22.83
C ILE A 16 -4.65 -5.10 22.14
N LEU A 17 -5.43 -4.33 22.91
CA LEU A 17 -6.26 -3.24 22.36
C LEU A 17 -5.42 -2.13 21.71
N SER A 18 -4.20 -1.87 22.22
CA SER A 18 -3.30 -0.88 21.63
C SER A 18 -2.70 -1.36 20.31
N SER A 19 -2.41 -2.66 20.18
CA SER A 19 -1.90 -3.24 18.93
C SER A 19 -2.94 -3.30 17.79
N SER A 20 -4.25 -3.30 18.09
CA SER A 20 -5.27 -3.24 17.03
C SER A 20 -5.41 -1.85 16.38
N TYR A 21 -4.91 -0.79 17.04
CA TYR A 21 -4.81 0.55 16.45
C TYR A 21 -3.57 0.72 15.56
N ALA A 22 -2.68 -0.28 15.48
CA ALA A 22 -1.66 -0.33 14.45
C ALA A 22 -2.32 -0.61 13.09
N GLY A 23 -2.98 0.42 12.56
CA GLY A 23 -3.30 0.65 11.16
C GLY A 23 -3.65 -0.59 10.34
N VAL A 24 -4.81 -1.18 10.57
CA VAL A 24 -5.54 -1.96 9.55
C VAL A 24 -6.13 -0.99 8.52
N GLN A 25 -5.28 -0.14 7.95
CA GLN A 25 -5.58 0.60 6.75
C GLN A 25 -4.76 -0.08 5.66
N ASP A 26 -5.15 -1.33 5.37
CA ASP A 26 -4.46 -2.21 4.42
C ASP A 26 -4.47 -1.65 2.99
N SER A 27 -5.04 -0.47 2.74
CA SER A 27 -4.90 0.24 1.48
C SER A 27 -4.89 1.73 1.75
N CYS A 28 -3.79 2.39 1.37
CA CYS A 28 -3.67 3.83 1.31
C CYS A 28 -3.39 4.14 -0.17
N VAL A 29 -4.39 4.68 -0.87
CA VAL A 29 -4.22 5.10 -2.25
C VAL A 29 -3.26 6.28 -2.27
N ALA A 30 -2.22 6.20 -3.11
CA ALA A 30 -1.26 7.29 -3.22
C ALA A 30 -1.89 8.54 -3.82
N ASP A 31 -1.78 9.66 -3.10
CA ASP A 31 -1.99 11.01 -3.62
C ASP A 31 -0.68 11.49 -4.27
N TYR A 32 -0.70 11.63 -5.60
CA TYR A 32 0.44 12.12 -6.37
C TYR A 32 0.55 13.66 -6.41
N THR A 33 -0.46 14.37 -5.92
CA THR A 33 -0.51 15.83 -5.88
C THR A 33 0.08 16.40 -4.58
N ALA A 34 0.04 15.61 -3.50
CA ALA A 34 0.64 15.96 -2.23
C ALA A 34 2.17 15.76 -2.20
N SER A 35 2.82 16.47 -1.27
CA SER A 35 4.24 16.28 -1.00
C SER A 35 4.52 14.86 -0.48
N GLN A 36 5.62 14.27 -0.93
CA GLN A 36 6.09 12.98 -0.44
C GLN A 36 6.75 13.12 0.94
N GLY A 37 6.50 12.14 1.79
CA GLY A 37 7.13 12.00 3.10
C GLY A 37 8.20 10.90 3.13
N PRO A 38 8.82 10.66 4.29
CA PRO A 38 9.81 9.59 4.46
C PRO A 38 9.24 8.17 4.24
N ALA A 39 7.91 8.01 4.27
CA ALA A 39 7.22 6.76 3.97
C ALA A 39 6.81 6.62 2.48
N GLY A 40 7.14 7.59 1.62
CA GLY A 40 6.75 7.64 0.22
C GLY A 40 5.61 8.62 -0.03
N TYR A 41 4.59 8.19 -0.78
CA TYR A 41 3.45 9.03 -1.13
C TYR A 41 2.55 9.32 0.07
N SER A 42 1.87 10.48 0.03
CA SER A 42 0.81 10.76 1.00
C SER A 42 -0.45 9.96 0.63
N CYS A 43 -1.32 9.71 1.60
CA CYS A 43 -2.60 9.05 1.36
C CYS A 43 -3.64 10.04 0.83
N GLU A 44 -4.40 9.61 -0.18
CA GLU A 44 -5.58 10.31 -0.66
C GLU A 44 -6.68 10.33 0.42
N ASN A 45 -7.53 11.36 0.40
CA ASN A 45 -8.72 11.39 1.24
C ASN A 45 -9.66 10.22 0.84
N PRO A 46 -10.14 9.37 1.77
CA PRO A 46 -11.06 8.29 1.46
C PRO A 46 -12.34 8.73 0.71
N GLU A 47 -12.77 9.99 0.84
CA GLU A 47 -13.91 10.53 0.09
C GLU A 47 -13.61 10.75 -1.40
N ASN A 48 -12.34 10.90 -1.76
CA ASN A 48 -11.87 11.09 -3.14
C ASN A 48 -11.47 9.78 -3.82
N VAL A 49 -11.30 8.70 -3.05
CA VAL A 49 -10.91 7.39 -3.57
C VAL A 49 -12.03 6.80 -4.42
N THR A 50 -11.68 6.38 -5.63
CA THR A 50 -12.59 5.79 -6.61
C THR A 50 -12.16 4.39 -7.01
N VAL A 51 -13.04 3.67 -7.71
CA VAL A 51 -12.73 2.35 -8.28
C VAL A 51 -11.54 2.41 -9.26
N ASN A 52 -11.38 3.55 -9.95
CA ASN A 52 -10.31 3.70 -10.95
C ASN A 52 -8.92 3.66 -10.31
N ASP A 53 -8.80 4.00 -9.02
CA ASP A 53 -7.54 3.97 -8.29
C ASP A 53 -7.04 2.54 -8.02
N PHE A 54 -7.90 1.54 -8.22
CA PHE A 54 -7.63 0.11 -8.06
C PHE A 54 -7.63 -0.66 -9.39
N VAL A 55 -7.79 0.00 -10.53
CA VAL A 55 -7.81 -0.64 -11.86
C VAL A 55 -6.59 -0.19 -12.66
N TYR A 56 -5.68 -1.12 -12.94
CA TYR A 56 -4.49 -0.85 -13.73
C TYR A 56 -4.29 -1.91 -14.82
N SER A 57 -4.48 -1.49 -16.08
CA SER A 57 -4.47 -2.40 -17.24
C SER A 57 -3.16 -2.39 -18.03
N ALA A 58 -2.22 -1.50 -17.73
CA ALA A 58 -0.99 -1.37 -18.49
C ALA A 58 -0.19 -2.70 -18.61
N PRO A 59 -0.08 -3.55 -17.56
CA PRO A 59 0.63 -4.83 -17.67
C PRO A 59 -0.04 -5.82 -18.63
N GLY A 60 -1.30 -5.61 -19.04
CA GLY A 60 -1.95 -6.40 -20.08
C GLY A 60 -1.54 -6.02 -21.50
N VAL A 61 -0.79 -4.92 -21.66
CA VAL A 61 -0.32 -4.41 -22.96
C VAL A 61 1.16 -4.77 -23.13
N PRO A 62 1.56 -5.41 -24.26
CA PRO A 62 2.96 -5.72 -24.53
C PRO A 62 3.82 -4.47 -24.52
N GLY A 63 4.97 -4.52 -23.83
CA GLY A 63 5.93 -3.43 -23.85
C GLY A 63 6.56 -3.23 -25.23
N ASN A 64 7.04 -2.01 -25.50
CA ASN A 64 7.70 -1.70 -26.78
C ASN A 64 9.08 -2.39 -26.87
N THR A 65 9.18 -3.39 -27.73
CA THR A 65 10.41 -4.16 -28.01
C THR A 65 11.27 -3.57 -29.12
N SER A 66 10.88 -2.43 -29.72
CA SER A 66 11.66 -1.77 -30.80
C SER A 66 12.90 -1.01 -30.30
N ILE A 67 13.19 -1.09 -29.00
CA ILE A 67 14.41 -0.52 -28.40
C ILE A 67 15.63 -1.43 -28.63
N MET A 68 16.84 -0.89 -28.50
CA MET A 68 18.12 -1.58 -28.76
C MET A 68 18.24 -2.95 -28.05
N ILE A 69 17.64 -3.05 -26.87
CA ILE A 69 17.68 -4.22 -25.98
C ILE A 69 16.66 -5.31 -26.37
N LYS A 70 15.77 -5.03 -27.34
CA LYS A 70 14.71 -5.93 -27.83
C LYS A 70 13.75 -6.47 -26.76
N THR A 71 13.63 -5.77 -25.64
CA THR A 71 12.74 -6.15 -24.53
C THR A 71 11.80 -5.00 -24.22
N GLY A 72 10.52 -5.30 -24.03
CA GLY A 72 9.52 -4.36 -23.54
C GLY A 72 9.23 -4.64 -22.07
N ILE A 73 9.40 -3.66 -21.19
CA ILE A 73 9.05 -3.81 -19.77
C ILE A 73 7.86 -2.90 -19.44
N THR A 74 6.83 -3.48 -18.84
CA THR A 74 5.69 -2.76 -18.26
C THR A 74 5.60 -3.04 -16.78
N THR A 75 5.59 -2.00 -15.96
CA THR A 75 5.55 -2.11 -14.49
C THR A 75 4.18 -1.71 -13.95
N ALA A 76 3.81 -2.25 -12.79
CA ALA A 76 2.88 -1.63 -11.87
C ALA A 76 3.54 -1.54 -10.50
N ILE A 77 3.85 -0.32 -10.11
CA ILE A 77 4.51 0.05 -8.87
C ILE A 77 3.78 1.27 -8.30
N SER A 78 4.05 1.60 -7.03
CA SER A 78 3.37 2.69 -6.30
C SER A 78 3.40 4.05 -6.99
N SER A 79 4.36 4.31 -7.91
CA SER A 79 4.47 5.55 -8.68
C SER A 79 3.60 5.60 -9.95
N GLN A 80 3.03 4.47 -10.36
CA GLN A 80 2.23 4.34 -11.60
C GLN A 80 0.80 3.85 -11.32
N PHE A 81 0.63 3.10 -10.24
CA PHE A 81 -0.65 2.54 -9.84
C PHE A 81 -0.89 2.90 -8.37
N PRO A 82 -1.75 3.91 -8.09
CA PRO A 82 -1.86 4.48 -6.75
C PRO A 82 -2.45 3.50 -5.73
N GLY A 83 -3.32 2.58 -6.15
CA GLY A 83 -3.85 1.51 -5.30
C GLY A 83 -2.84 0.46 -4.85
N LEU A 84 -1.62 0.44 -5.40
CA LEU A 84 -0.51 -0.40 -4.89
C LEU A 84 0.21 0.20 -3.68
N HIS A 85 -0.08 1.46 -3.34
CA HIS A 85 0.54 2.09 -2.19
C HIS A 85 -0.02 1.53 -0.87
N GLY A 86 0.85 1.34 0.13
CA GLY A 86 0.49 0.75 1.42
C GLY A 86 0.37 -0.79 1.46
N ILE A 87 0.22 -1.49 0.32
CA ILE A 87 0.03 -2.97 0.31
C ILE A 87 1.31 -3.80 0.18
N GLY A 88 2.45 -3.17 -0.11
CA GLY A 88 3.75 -3.86 -0.21
C GLY A 88 3.89 -4.80 -1.42
N LEU A 89 3.08 -4.61 -2.46
CA LEU A 89 3.15 -5.38 -3.70
C LEU A 89 3.75 -4.56 -4.85
N SER A 90 4.30 -5.25 -5.84
CA SER A 90 4.82 -4.66 -7.08
C SER A 90 4.84 -5.74 -8.17
N LEU A 91 4.68 -5.33 -9.43
CA LEU A 91 4.66 -6.25 -10.57
C LEU A 91 5.39 -5.65 -11.79
N ALA A 92 6.02 -6.52 -12.55
CA ALA A 92 6.69 -6.19 -13.80
C ALA A 92 6.45 -7.31 -14.82
N LEU A 93 6.04 -6.93 -16.02
CA LEU A 93 5.94 -7.82 -17.17
C LEU A 93 7.07 -7.47 -18.14
N ALA A 94 7.78 -8.49 -18.62
CA ALA A 94 8.76 -8.35 -19.69
C ALA A 94 8.31 -9.18 -20.91
N CYS A 95 8.41 -8.60 -22.10
CA CYS A 95 8.14 -9.23 -23.39
C CYS A 95 9.37 -9.16 -24.30
#